data_AF-J9GN12-F1
#
_entry.id   AF-J9GN12-F1
#
_cell.length_a   1.000
_cell.length_b   1.000
_cell.length_c   1.000
_cell.angle_alpha   90.00
_cell.angle_beta   90.00
_cell.angle_gamma   90.00
#
_symmetry.space_group_name_H-M   'P 1'
#
loop_
_entity.id
_entity.type
_entity.pdbx_description
1 polymer ?
#
loop_
_entity_poly.entity_id
_entity_poly.type
_entity_poly.pdbx_seq_one_letter_code
_entity_poly.pdbx_strand_id
1 'polypeptide(L)'
;MLRHLSKTIILNWRQKVDKDAKVNPVTEWEEKNAKEYLGLLKDSLKHYKVYGCTLMAFVVTPTYWFAVHLGDGKCFAFYDKDAGKVWDEPLPWDERCFLNKTTSLCQDDAYESFRFAYGGLESLPLAVFMGTDGLDGTFAEDDLLCDFYIKVLKEILFTSQEKVVKELGQILPILSKIG
;
A
#
# COMPACT_ATOMS: atom_id res chain seq x y z
N MET A 1 -13.50 -4.70 -15.64
CA MET A 1 -13.31 -3.32 -15.14
C MET A 1 -12.00 -3.17 -14.35
N LEU A 2 -11.82 -3.83 -13.20
CA LEU A 2 -10.64 -3.66 -12.34
C LEU A 2 -9.28 -4.02 -13.01
N ARG A 3 -9.25 -5.02 -13.89
CA ARG A 3 -8.06 -5.33 -14.71
C ARG A 3 -7.70 -4.24 -15.73
N HIS A 4 -8.67 -3.47 -16.21
CA HIS A 4 -8.38 -2.32 -17.06
C HIS A 4 -7.86 -1.15 -16.23
N LEU A 5 -8.44 -0.95 -15.04
CA LEU A 5 -7.99 0.04 -14.08
C LEU A 5 -6.50 -0.14 -13.72
N SER A 6 -6.05 -1.37 -13.44
CA SER A 6 -4.63 -1.62 -13.14
C SER A 6 -3.70 -1.25 -14.29
N LYS A 7 -4.05 -1.60 -15.54
CA LYS A 7 -3.29 -1.20 -16.73
C LYS A 7 -3.23 0.32 -16.88
N THR A 8 -4.34 1.01 -16.65
CA THR A 8 -4.40 2.48 -16.70
C THR A 8 -3.57 3.13 -15.59
N ILE A 9 -3.58 2.56 -14.38
CA ILE A 9 -2.73 3.02 -13.26
C ILE A 9 -1.26 2.89 -13.64
N ILE A 10 -0.82 1.72 -14.12
CA ILE A 10 0.57 1.49 -14.55
C ILE A 10 0.97 2.49 -15.63
N LEU A 11 0.12 2.70 -16.64
CA LEU A 11 0.39 3.63 -17.74
C LEU A 11 0.55 5.07 -17.23
N ASN A 12 -0.40 5.55 -16.43
CA ASN A 12 -0.37 6.92 -15.89
C ASN A 12 0.79 7.13 -14.93
N TRP A 13 1.15 6.11 -14.15
CA TRP A 13 2.31 6.12 -13.28
C TRP A 13 3.60 6.22 -14.09
N ARG A 14 3.77 5.40 -15.13
CA ARG A 14 4.93 5.48 -16.04
C ARG A 14 5.07 6.85 -16.69
N GLN A 15 3.97 7.46 -17.15
CA GLN A 15 3.99 8.82 -17.71
C GLN A 15 4.47 9.87 -16.70
N LYS A 16 4.10 9.73 -15.42
CA LYS A 16 4.58 10.62 -14.36
C LYS A 16 6.07 10.42 -14.10
N VAL A 17 6.53 9.18 -14.09
CA VAL A 17 7.95 8.85 -13.97
C VAL A 17 8.75 9.41 -15.15
N ASP A 18 8.27 9.27 -16.39
CA ASP A 18 8.91 9.84 -17.58
C ASP A 18 9.02 11.37 -17.51
N LYS A 19 8.01 12.02 -16.93
CA LYS A 19 8.03 13.47 -16.72
C LYS A 19 9.03 13.85 -15.63
N ASP A 20 9.08 13.09 -14.55
CA ASP A 20 10.02 13.31 -13.45
C ASP A 20 11.48 13.14 -13.92
N ALA A 21 11.82 12.03 -14.58
CA ALA A 21 13.16 11.74 -15.08
C ALA A 21 13.69 12.80 -16.07
N LYS A 22 12.79 13.51 -16.79
CA LYS A 22 13.16 14.62 -17.67
C LYS A 22 13.51 15.90 -16.92
N VAL A 23 12.88 16.14 -15.77
CA VAL A 23 13.08 17.34 -14.95
C VAL A 23 14.18 17.13 -13.90
N ASN A 24 14.36 15.88 -13.48
CA ASN A 24 15.35 15.44 -12.50
C ASN A 24 16.32 14.47 -13.18
N PRO A 25 17.25 14.95 -14.02
CA PRO A 25 18.25 14.09 -14.66
C PRO A 25 19.21 13.51 -13.62
N VAL A 26 19.86 12.42 -13.99
CA VAL A 26 20.85 11.73 -13.16
C VAL A 26 21.89 12.72 -12.61
N THR A 27 22.00 12.76 -11.30
CA THR A 27 22.91 13.63 -10.56
C THR A 27 24.31 13.01 -10.45
N GLU A 28 25.33 13.84 -10.22
CA GLU A 28 26.70 13.36 -9.96
C GLU A 28 26.76 12.37 -8.79
N TRP A 29 25.90 12.55 -7.77
CA TRP A 29 25.80 11.62 -6.66
C TRP A 29 25.32 10.25 -7.12
N GLU A 30 24.29 10.18 -7.97
CA GLU A 30 23.78 8.92 -8.52
C GLU A 30 24.80 8.26 -9.45
N GLU A 31 25.53 9.02 -10.27
CA GLU A 31 26.60 8.48 -11.11
C GLU A 31 27.69 7.78 -10.29
N LYS A 32 27.99 8.33 -9.10
CA LYS A 32 29.01 7.77 -8.21
C LYS A 32 28.49 6.61 -7.35
N ASN A 33 27.26 6.68 -6.87
CA ASN A 33 26.74 5.78 -5.82
C ASN A 33 25.74 4.73 -6.32
N ALA A 34 25.07 4.93 -7.46
CA ALA A 34 24.07 4.02 -8.01
C ALA A 34 24.55 3.31 -9.29
N LYS A 35 25.84 2.93 -9.32
CA LYS A 35 26.50 2.37 -10.53
C LYS A 35 25.77 1.18 -11.15
N GLU A 36 25.19 0.32 -10.31
CA GLU A 36 24.44 -0.86 -10.76
C GLU A 36 23.12 -0.51 -11.47
N TYR A 37 22.53 0.66 -11.17
CA TYR A 37 21.29 1.16 -11.77
C TYR A 37 21.51 2.22 -12.85
N LEU A 38 22.75 2.69 -13.04
CA LEU A 38 23.05 3.80 -13.95
C LEU A 38 22.59 3.54 -15.39
N GLY A 39 22.71 2.29 -15.84
CA GLY A 39 22.21 1.87 -17.16
C GLY A 39 20.69 1.99 -17.29
N LEU A 40 19.94 1.71 -16.22
CA LEU A 40 18.48 1.87 -16.19
C LEU A 40 18.09 3.34 -16.10
N LEU A 41 18.76 4.10 -15.22
CA LEU A 41 18.55 5.53 -15.03
C LEU A 41 18.73 6.35 -16.31
N LYS A 42 19.70 5.97 -17.16
CA LYS A 42 19.98 6.66 -18.43
C LYS A 42 19.17 6.13 -19.61
N ASP A 43 18.48 5.00 -19.47
CA ASP A 43 17.65 4.41 -20.52
C ASP A 43 16.21 4.92 -20.40
N SER A 44 15.81 5.79 -21.34
CA SER A 44 14.48 6.40 -21.36
C SER A 44 13.32 5.40 -21.49
N LEU A 45 13.61 4.15 -21.89
CA LEU A 45 12.63 3.06 -21.96
C LEU A 45 12.59 2.21 -20.70
N LYS A 46 13.54 2.38 -19.76
CA LYS A 46 13.70 1.52 -18.58
C LYS A 46 13.92 2.27 -17.27
N HIS A 47 14.06 3.59 -17.26
CA HIS A 47 14.26 4.36 -16.02
C HIS A 47 13.18 4.09 -14.98
N TYR A 48 11.97 3.69 -15.38
CA TYR A 48 10.89 3.44 -14.43
C TYR A 48 11.20 2.28 -13.49
N LYS A 49 12.13 1.40 -13.85
CA LYS A 49 12.57 0.27 -13.02
C LYS A 49 13.22 0.70 -11.70
N VAL A 50 13.74 1.93 -11.61
CA VAL A 50 14.33 2.44 -10.36
C VAL A 50 13.33 3.21 -9.48
N TYR A 51 12.11 3.44 -9.99
CA TYR A 51 11.04 4.10 -9.24
C TYR A 51 10.19 3.05 -8.53
N GLY A 52 10.71 2.40 -7.50
CA GLY A 52 9.93 1.43 -6.71
C GLY A 52 8.67 2.06 -6.11
N CYS A 53 7.50 1.45 -6.28
CA CYS A 53 6.24 1.96 -5.74
C CYS A 53 5.19 0.85 -5.58
N THR A 54 4.80 0.57 -4.33
CA THR A 54 3.63 -0.26 -4.00
C THR A 54 2.34 0.57 -4.13
N LEU A 55 1.18 -0.09 -4.10
CA LEU A 55 -0.12 0.58 -4.20
C LEU A 55 -1.19 -0.16 -3.41
N MET A 56 -1.89 0.56 -2.54
CA MET A 56 -3.13 0.09 -1.92
C MET A 56 -4.21 1.16 -2.05
N ALA A 57 -5.44 0.74 -2.32
CA ALA A 57 -6.60 1.61 -2.33
C ALA A 57 -7.84 0.83 -1.90
N PHE A 58 -8.70 1.48 -1.10
CA PHE A 58 -10.05 1.04 -0.80
C PHE A 58 -11.01 2.15 -1.23
N VAL A 59 -11.98 1.82 -2.09
CA VAL A 59 -12.87 2.80 -2.72
C VAL A 59 -14.30 2.41 -2.45
N VAL A 60 -15.05 3.34 -1.86
CA VAL A 60 -16.49 3.22 -1.63
C VAL A 60 -17.23 4.13 -2.59
N THR A 61 -18.20 3.57 -3.29
CA THR A 61 -19.11 4.30 -4.18
C THR A 61 -20.53 4.28 -3.57
N PRO A 62 -21.50 5.03 -4.12
CA PRO A 62 -22.88 4.99 -3.63
C PRO A 62 -23.59 3.63 -3.75
N THR A 63 -23.03 2.64 -4.45
CA THR A 63 -23.69 1.35 -4.70
C THR A 63 -22.82 0.12 -4.46
N TYR A 64 -21.50 0.25 -4.39
CA TYR A 64 -20.57 -0.85 -4.14
C TYR A 64 -19.23 -0.33 -3.63
N TRP A 65 -18.39 -1.23 -3.15
CA TRP A 65 -16.99 -0.94 -2.83
C TRP A 65 -16.06 -1.86 -3.60
N PHE A 66 -14.81 -1.43 -3.77
CA PHE A 66 -13.74 -2.27 -4.26
C PHE A 66 -12.41 -1.85 -3.66
N ALA A 67 -11.48 -2.80 -3.60
CA ALA A 67 -10.11 -2.58 -3.16
C ALA A 67 -9.11 -3.06 -4.22
N VAL A 68 -7.96 -2.43 -4.25
CA VAL A 68 -6.84 -2.71 -5.15
C VAL A 68 -5.57 -2.78 -4.32
N HIS A 69 -4.74 -3.80 -4.54
CA HIS A 69 -3.49 -3.99 -3.81
C HIS A 69 -2.39 -4.53 -4.73
N LEU A 70 -1.21 -3.92 -4.65
CA LEU A 70 0.06 -4.33 -5.21
C LEU A 70 1.16 -4.04 -4.18
N GLY A 71 2.02 -5.01 -3.89
CA GLY A 71 3.02 -4.92 -2.83
C GLY A 71 2.69 -5.76 -1.61
N ASP A 72 3.39 -5.47 -0.53
CA ASP A 72 3.54 -6.24 0.71
C ASP A 72 2.99 -5.51 1.94
N GLY A 73 2.27 -4.40 1.75
CA GLY A 73 1.50 -3.81 2.83
C GLY A 73 0.35 -4.74 3.26
N LYS A 74 -0.40 -4.33 4.29
CA LYS A 74 -1.58 -5.05 4.75
C LYS A 74 -2.82 -4.17 4.77
N CYS A 75 -3.96 -4.82 4.55
CA CYS A 75 -5.27 -4.18 4.54
C CYS A 75 -6.19 -4.96 5.50
N PHE A 76 -6.58 -4.33 6.61
CA PHE A 76 -7.46 -4.92 7.60
C PHE A 76 -8.85 -4.30 7.49
N ALA A 77 -9.86 -5.13 7.34
CA ALA A 77 -11.27 -4.76 7.36
C ALA A 77 -11.91 -5.22 8.68
N PHE A 78 -12.70 -4.35 9.29
CA PHE A 78 -13.41 -4.61 10.54
C PHE A 78 -14.91 -4.62 10.30
N TYR A 79 -15.62 -5.58 10.89
CA TYR A 79 -17.04 -5.79 10.68
C TYR A 79 -17.82 -5.72 11.99
N ASP A 80 -19.14 -5.58 11.89
CA ASP A 80 -20.02 -5.67 13.04
C ASP A 80 -19.98 -7.08 13.66
N LYS A 81 -20.25 -7.20 14.95
CA LYS A 81 -20.32 -8.47 15.68
C LYS A 81 -21.27 -9.49 15.04
N ASP A 82 -22.29 -9.01 14.33
CA ASP A 82 -23.30 -9.86 13.69
C ASP A 82 -22.82 -10.42 12.33
N ALA A 83 -21.64 -10.02 11.84
CA ALA A 83 -21.06 -10.49 10.57
C ALA A 83 -20.40 -11.88 10.65
N GLY A 84 -20.35 -12.51 11.83
CA GLY A 84 -19.74 -13.84 12.03
C GLY A 84 -18.20 -13.86 12.01
N LYS A 85 -17.56 -12.71 11.74
CA LYS A 85 -16.10 -12.49 11.86
C LYS A 85 -15.87 -11.03 12.25
N VAL A 86 -14.96 -10.78 13.19
CA VAL A 86 -14.70 -9.43 13.72
C VAL A 86 -13.81 -8.60 12.79
N TRP A 87 -12.83 -9.24 12.16
CA TRP A 87 -11.92 -8.61 11.23
C TRP A 87 -11.39 -9.62 10.20
N ASP A 88 -10.96 -9.15 9.03
CA ASP A 88 -10.19 -9.95 8.06
C ASP A 88 -9.26 -9.10 7.19
N GLU A 89 -8.46 -9.77 6.38
CA GLU A 89 -7.81 -9.15 5.23
C GLU A 89 -8.65 -9.43 3.98
N PRO A 90 -9.33 -8.41 3.41
CA PRO A 90 -10.27 -8.62 2.31
C PRO A 90 -9.55 -8.96 0.99
N LEU A 91 -8.26 -8.64 0.88
CA LEU A 91 -7.43 -8.95 -0.28
C LEU A 91 -6.51 -10.13 0.08
N PRO A 92 -6.36 -11.14 -0.80
CA PRO A 92 -5.45 -12.25 -0.54
C PRO A 92 -4.00 -11.76 -0.46
N TRP A 93 -3.16 -12.52 0.26
CA TRP A 93 -1.72 -12.32 0.25
C TRP A 93 -1.13 -12.60 -1.14
N ASP A 94 -0.03 -11.92 -1.46
CA ASP A 94 0.76 -12.18 -2.67
C ASP A 94 1.96 -13.02 -2.32
N GLU A 95 1.96 -14.29 -2.74
CA GLU A 95 3.07 -15.21 -2.49
C GLU A 95 4.40 -14.75 -3.11
N ARG A 96 4.38 -13.78 -4.03
CA ARG A 96 5.61 -13.15 -4.55
C ARG A 96 6.22 -12.15 -3.57
N CYS A 97 5.43 -11.65 -2.63
CA CYS A 97 5.89 -10.85 -1.51
C CYS A 97 6.41 -11.79 -0.42
N PHE A 98 7.73 -11.99 -0.42
CA PHE A 98 8.39 -12.92 0.50
C PHE A 98 9.79 -12.44 0.85
N LEU A 99 10.12 -12.46 2.15
CA LEU A 99 11.36 -11.90 2.71
C LEU A 99 11.54 -10.45 2.26
N ASN A 100 12.61 -10.16 1.52
CA ASN A 100 12.95 -8.83 1.02
C ASN A 100 12.47 -8.58 -0.42
N LYS A 101 11.55 -9.41 -0.93
CA LYS A 101 10.97 -9.24 -2.27
C LYS A 101 9.57 -8.67 -2.15
N THR A 102 9.34 -7.58 -2.87
CA THR A 102 8.07 -6.85 -2.91
C THR A 102 7.61 -6.71 -4.36
N THR A 103 6.30 -6.89 -4.62
CA THR A 103 5.73 -6.56 -5.93
C THR A 103 5.43 -5.07 -6.05
N SER A 104 5.70 -4.46 -7.20
CA SER A 104 5.60 -3.00 -7.32
C SER A 104 5.37 -2.56 -8.77
N LEU A 105 4.95 -1.31 -8.95
CA LEU A 105 4.60 -0.74 -10.26
C LEU A 105 5.78 -0.71 -11.25
N CYS A 106 7.01 -0.77 -10.74
CA CYS A 106 8.22 -0.72 -11.57
C CYS A 106 8.58 -2.05 -12.23
N GLN A 107 7.89 -3.14 -11.88
CA GLN A 107 8.10 -4.46 -12.49
C GLN A 107 7.46 -4.52 -13.90
N ASP A 108 8.09 -5.29 -14.80
CA ASP A 108 7.58 -5.47 -16.17
C ASP A 108 6.19 -6.13 -16.16
N ASP A 109 6.00 -7.07 -15.23
CA ASP A 109 4.82 -7.89 -15.05
C ASP A 109 3.95 -7.42 -13.87
N ALA A 110 4.10 -6.16 -13.43
CA ALA A 110 3.36 -5.60 -12.29
C ALA A 110 1.85 -5.86 -12.36
N TYR A 111 1.29 -5.89 -13.58
CA TYR A 111 -0.14 -6.14 -13.82
C TYR A 111 -0.63 -7.50 -13.28
N GLU A 112 0.23 -8.53 -13.26
CA GLU A 112 -0.12 -9.87 -12.78
C GLU A 112 -0.23 -9.93 -11.26
N SER A 113 0.45 -9.02 -10.56
CA SER A 113 0.51 -8.97 -9.09
C SER A 113 -0.58 -8.11 -8.47
N PHE A 114 -1.44 -7.48 -9.29
CA PHE A 114 -2.60 -6.74 -8.80
C PHE A 114 -3.65 -7.69 -8.22
N ARG A 115 -4.02 -7.42 -6.97
CA ARG A 115 -5.04 -8.14 -6.22
C ARG A 115 -6.25 -7.22 -6.01
N PHE A 116 -7.42 -7.84 -5.96
CA PHE A 116 -8.68 -7.12 -5.92
C PHE A 116 -9.65 -7.78 -4.95
N ALA A 117 -10.43 -6.94 -4.28
CA ALA A 117 -11.62 -7.34 -3.53
C ALA A 117 -12.76 -6.39 -3.94
N TYR A 118 -14.01 -6.85 -3.88
CA TYR A 118 -15.17 -6.01 -4.15
C TYR A 118 -16.42 -6.62 -3.53
N GLY A 119 -17.40 -5.77 -3.25
CA GLY A 119 -18.67 -6.18 -2.64
C GLY A 119 -19.73 -5.10 -2.78
N GLY A 120 -20.98 -5.48 -2.53
CA GLY A 120 -22.07 -4.52 -2.36
C GLY A 120 -21.97 -3.78 -1.02
N LEU A 121 -22.86 -2.81 -0.81
CA LEU A 121 -22.86 -2.03 0.43
C LEU A 121 -23.27 -2.85 1.66
N GLU A 122 -23.97 -3.97 1.45
CA GLU A 122 -24.33 -4.93 2.50
C GLU A 122 -23.13 -5.65 3.11
N SER A 123 -21.99 -5.71 2.41
CA SER A 123 -20.74 -6.28 2.90
C SER A 123 -19.66 -5.23 3.17
N LEU A 124 -20.03 -3.95 3.21
CA LEU A 124 -19.10 -2.87 3.47
C LEU A 124 -18.54 -2.98 4.91
N PRO A 125 -17.21 -3.01 5.10
CA PRO A 125 -16.62 -2.99 6.43
C PRO A 125 -16.96 -1.70 7.20
N LEU A 126 -17.07 -1.79 8.52
CA LEU A 126 -17.24 -0.64 9.41
C LEU A 126 -16.01 0.28 9.40
N ALA A 127 -14.83 -0.32 9.29
CA ALA A 127 -13.57 0.40 9.20
C ALA A 127 -12.56 -0.40 8.37
N VAL A 128 -11.65 0.32 7.72
CA VAL A 128 -10.54 -0.26 6.97
C VAL A 128 -9.24 0.45 7.37
N PHE A 129 -8.21 -0.33 7.68
CA PHE A 129 -6.86 0.15 7.91
C PHE A 129 -5.95 -0.39 6.81
N MET A 130 -5.17 0.48 6.17
CA MET A 130 -4.15 0.10 5.21
C MET A 130 -2.80 0.64 5.70
N GLY A 131 -1.85 -0.26 5.93
CA GLY A 131 -0.52 0.05 6.43
C GLY A 131 0.56 -0.53 5.52
N THR A 132 1.65 0.21 5.31
CA THR A 132 2.83 -0.33 4.61
C THR A 132 3.57 -1.33 5.50
N ASP A 133 4.48 -2.09 4.91
CA ASP A 133 5.44 -2.98 5.59
C ASP A 133 6.17 -2.31 6.77
N GLY A 134 6.42 -0.99 6.70
CA GLY A 134 7.01 -0.24 7.82
C GLY A 134 6.16 -0.20 9.10
N LEU A 135 4.86 -0.46 9.06
CA LEU A 135 4.03 -0.66 10.25
C LEU A 135 3.84 -2.15 10.55
N ASP A 136 3.60 -2.96 9.52
CA ASP A 136 3.40 -4.40 9.65
C ASP A 136 4.61 -5.09 10.30
N GLY A 137 5.82 -4.81 9.81
CA GLY A 137 7.08 -5.35 10.35
C GLY A 137 7.37 -4.96 11.80
N THR A 138 6.64 -4.01 12.37
CA THR A 138 6.76 -3.66 13.80
C THR A 138 6.08 -4.70 14.70
N PHE A 139 5.06 -5.40 14.21
CA PHE A 139 4.29 -6.36 14.97
C PHE A 139 4.63 -7.78 14.51
N ALA A 140 4.91 -8.67 15.45
CA ALA A 140 5.31 -10.05 15.12
C ALA A 140 4.16 -10.90 14.54
N GLU A 141 2.92 -10.55 14.87
CA GLU A 141 1.72 -11.33 14.56
C GLU A 141 0.56 -10.40 14.16
N ASP A 142 -0.28 -10.85 13.22
CA ASP A 142 -1.42 -10.09 12.70
C ASP A 142 -2.43 -9.72 13.79
N ASP A 143 -2.60 -10.58 14.79
CA ASP A 143 -3.49 -10.33 15.93
C ASP A 143 -3.02 -9.10 16.74
N LEU A 144 -1.71 -8.89 16.89
CA LEU A 144 -1.17 -7.73 17.60
C LEU A 144 -1.36 -6.44 16.80
N LEU A 145 -1.19 -6.51 15.48
CA LEU A 145 -1.47 -5.39 14.59
C LEU A 145 -2.98 -5.05 14.59
N CYS A 146 -3.83 -6.07 14.62
CA CYS A 146 -5.27 -5.91 14.76
C CYS A 146 -5.64 -5.24 16.10
N ASP A 147 -5.06 -5.67 17.22
CA ASP A 147 -5.26 -5.06 18.53
C ASP A 147 -4.86 -3.58 18.54
N PHE A 148 -3.77 -3.23 17.85
CA PHE A 148 -3.37 -1.84 17.65
C PHE A 148 -4.45 -1.04 16.89
N TYR A 149 -4.97 -1.56 15.78
CA TYR A 149 -6.04 -0.88 15.04
C TYR A 149 -7.34 -0.76 15.84
N ILE A 150 -7.72 -1.78 16.60
CA ILE A 150 -8.87 -1.73 17.52
C ILE A 150 -8.67 -0.65 18.58
N LYS A 151 -7.45 -0.52 19.12
CA LYS A 151 -7.12 0.56 20.06
C LYS A 151 -7.29 1.93 19.42
N VAL A 152 -6.79 2.12 18.18
CA VAL A 152 -6.97 3.37 17.42
C VAL A 152 -8.46 3.69 17.24
N LEU A 153 -9.29 2.71 16.84
CA LEU A 153 -10.74 2.91 16.72
C LEU A 153 -11.39 3.32 18.04
N LYS A 154 -11.05 2.66 19.14
CA LYS A 154 -11.55 2.99 20.49
C LYS A 154 -11.15 4.41 20.87
N GLU A 155 -9.90 4.80 20.65
CA GLU A 155 -9.44 6.15 20.97
C GLU A 155 -10.18 7.21 20.16
N ILE A 156 -10.48 6.96 18.87
CA ILE A 156 -11.30 7.86 18.05
C ILE A 156 -12.70 8.00 18.66
N LEU A 157 -13.33 6.89 19.06
CA LEU A 157 -14.67 6.88 19.64
C LEU A 157 -14.76 7.60 21.01
N PHE A 158 -13.74 7.44 21.86
CA PHE A 158 -13.76 8.00 23.23
C PHE A 158 -13.11 9.38 23.33
N THR A 159 -12.41 9.84 22.30
CA THR A 159 -11.77 11.16 22.28
C THR A 159 -12.19 11.96 21.04
N SER A 160 -11.33 12.08 20.03
CA SER A 160 -11.65 12.65 18.73
C SER A 160 -10.65 12.17 17.68
N GLN A 161 -11.07 12.18 16.41
CA GLN A 161 -10.19 11.86 15.29
C GLN A 161 -8.96 12.78 15.24
N GLU A 162 -9.13 14.08 15.47
CA GLU A 162 -8.04 15.06 15.43
C GLU A 162 -6.95 14.76 16.46
N LYS A 163 -7.35 14.38 17.67
CA LYS A 163 -6.40 14.05 18.74
C LYS A 163 -5.62 12.77 18.40
N VAL A 164 -6.32 11.74 17.93
CA VAL A 164 -5.70 10.47 17.55
C VAL A 164 -4.73 10.65 16.37
N VAL A 165 -5.09 11.43 15.35
CA VAL A 165 -4.19 11.74 14.24
C VAL A 165 -2.92 12.44 14.72
N LYS A 166 -3.03 13.37 15.68
CA LYS A 166 -1.87 14.05 16.27
C LYS A 166 -0.97 13.08 17.03
N GLU A 167 -1.55 12.17 17.82
CA GLU A 167 -0.80 11.17 18.59
C GLU A 167 -0.13 10.14 17.68
N LEU A 168 -0.84 9.63 16.67
CA LEU A 168 -0.27 8.73 15.65
C LEU A 168 0.90 9.40 14.90
N GLY A 169 0.80 10.69 14.59
CA GLY A 169 1.90 11.44 13.97
C GLY A 169 3.19 11.49 14.81
N GLN A 170 3.09 11.31 16.13
CA GLN A 170 4.25 11.23 17.04
C GLN A 170 4.74 9.80 17.21
N ILE A 171 3.82 8.82 17.25
CA ILE A 171 4.11 7.43 17.59
C ILE A 171 4.60 6.64 16.35
N LEU A 172 3.96 6.79 15.20
CA LEU A 172 4.28 6.01 13.99
C LEU A 172 5.75 6.13 13.55
N PRO A 173 6.40 7.31 13.57
CA PRO A 173 7.83 7.44 13.22
C PRO A 173 8.79 6.73 14.20
N ILE A 174 8.33 6.41 15.40
CA ILE A 174 9.09 5.66 16.40
C ILE A 174 8.89 4.16 16.15
N LEU A 175 7.64 3.74 15.95
CA LEU A 175 7.28 2.36 15.64
C LEU A 175 7.97 1.86 14.37
N SER A 176 7.94 2.64 13.29
CA SER A 176 8.49 2.25 12.00
C SER A 176 10.02 2.14 11.94
N LYS A 177 10.73 2.41 13.04
CA LYS A 177 12.18 2.18 13.16
C LYS A 177 12.51 0.82 13.80
N ILE A 178 11.50 0.17 14.38
CA ILE A 178 11.62 -1.11 15.07
C ILE A 178 11.47 -2.26 14.07
N GLY A 179 10.51 -2.13 13.15
CA GLY A 179 10.38 -2.99 11.97
C GLY A 179 11.48 -2.72 10.95
#